data_AF-A0A2V7T6H3-F1
#
_entry.id   AF-A0A2V7T6H3-F1
#
_cell.length_a   1.000
_cell.length_b   1.000
_cell.length_c   1.000
_cell.angle_alpha   90.00
_cell.angle_beta   90.00
_cell.angle_gamma   90.00
#
_symmetry.space_group_name_H-M   'P 1'
#
loop_
_entity.id
_entity.type
_entity.pdbx_description
1 polymer ?
#
loop_
_entity_poly.entity_id
_entity_poly.type
_entity_poly.pdbx_seq_one_letter_code
_entity_poly.pdbx_strand_id
1 'polypeptide(L)'
;MSPRKFERRPSLESLVDRVDQQRPGDVPSDTVPTGFPSVDRILGGGLRRRDLVVLGGDVGSGKSALALGLALRTAQQGTGVALVSGEMDEERLMERALAIEGRVAVDELRGAKLNDQ
;
A
#
# COMPACT_ATOMS: atom_id res chain seq x y z
N MET A 1 -31.35 -17.17 5.18
CA MET A 1 -29.96 -17.43 4.74
C MET A 1 -29.87 -17.17 3.25
N SER A 2 -29.12 -16.16 2.82
CA SER A 2 -28.94 -15.85 1.39
C SER A 2 -28.01 -16.90 0.76
N PRO A 3 -28.34 -17.49 -0.41
CA PRO A 3 -27.48 -18.47 -1.06
C PRO A 3 -26.14 -17.82 -1.41
N ARG A 4 -25.03 -18.46 -1.02
CA ARG A 4 -23.68 -18.04 -1.43
C ARG A 4 -23.62 -18.11 -2.95
N LYS A 5 -23.52 -16.96 -3.63
CA LYS A 5 -23.26 -16.90 -5.08
C LYS A 5 -21.98 -17.69 -5.34
N PHE A 6 -22.06 -18.76 -6.13
CA PHE A 6 -20.87 -19.40 -6.69
C PHE A 6 -20.18 -18.36 -7.58
N GLU A 7 -18.98 -17.92 -7.18
CA GLU A 7 -18.12 -17.12 -8.05
C GLU A 7 -17.88 -17.92 -9.33
N ARG A 8 -18.18 -17.33 -10.50
CA ARG A 8 -17.90 -17.98 -11.79
C ARG A 8 -16.42 -18.31 -11.84
N ARG A 9 -16.09 -19.55 -12.21
CA ARG A 9 -14.71 -19.92 -12.50
C ARG A 9 -14.16 -19.01 -13.60
N PRO A 10 -12.91 -18.52 -13.49
CA PRO A 10 -12.31 -17.74 -14.56
C PRO A 10 -12.30 -18.57 -15.86
N SER A 11 -12.76 -17.99 -16.97
CA SER A 11 -12.71 -18.58 -18.32
C SER A 11 -11.87 -17.71 -19.24
N LEU A 12 -11.29 -18.31 -20.30
CA LEU A 12 -10.55 -17.56 -21.32
C LEU A 12 -11.44 -16.52 -22.01
N GLU A 13 -12.71 -16.86 -22.27
CA GLU A 13 -13.70 -15.93 -22.82
C GLU A 13 -13.85 -14.69 -21.94
N SER A 14 -14.02 -14.87 -20.62
CA SER A 14 -14.13 -13.75 -19.69
C SER A 14 -12.86 -12.89 -19.58
N LEU A 15 -11.69 -13.47 -19.85
CA LEU A 15 -10.43 -12.74 -19.91
C LEU A 15 -10.36 -11.89 -21.18
N VAL A 16 -10.68 -12.48 -22.33
CA VAL A 16 -10.69 -11.80 -23.64
C VAL A 16 -11.67 -10.62 -23.61
N ASP A 17 -12.91 -10.85 -23.15
CA ASP A 17 -13.91 -9.79 -23.01
C ASP A 17 -13.41 -8.63 -22.14
N ARG A 18 -12.70 -8.96 -21.04
CA ARG A 18 -12.14 -7.96 -20.12
C ARG A 18 -11.02 -7.15 -20.75
N VAL A 19 -10.19 -7.79 -21.59
CA VAL A 19 -9.10 -7.14 -22.33
C VAL A 19 -9.68 -6.23 -23.43
N ASP A 20 -10.67 -6.70 -24.18
CA ASP A 20 -11.30 -5.93 -25.26
C ASP A 20 -12.06 -4.70 -24.75
N GLN A 21 -12.58 -4.75 -23.52
CA GLN A 21 -13.25 -3.61 -22.88
C GLN A 21 -12.27 -2.57 -22.31
N GLN A 22 -10.99 -2.91 -22.16
CA GLN A 22 -10.01 -2.08 -21.48
C GLN A 22 -9.48 -0.98 -22.40
N ARG A 23 -9.61 0.28 -21.98
CA ARG A 23 -9.14 1.45 -22.75
C ARG A 23 -7.73 1.86 -22.35
N PRO A 24 -6.99 2.53 -23.26
CA PRO A 24 -5.72 3.14 -22.89
C PRO A 24 -5.88 4.10 -21.72
N GLY A 25 -5.15 3.85 -20.63
CA GLY A 25 -5.21 4.64 -19.40
C GLY A 25 -6.16 4.10 -18.32
N ASP A 26 -6.94 3.05 -18.61
CA ASP A 26 -7.80 2.42 -17.60
C ASP A 26 -6.95 1.71 -16.54
N VAL A 27 -7.20 2.06 -15.29
CA VAL A 27 -6.66 1.35 -14.12
C VAL A 27 -7.58 0.17 -13.81
N PRO A 28 -7.07 -1.08 -13.79
CA PRO A 28 -7.89 -2.25 -13.51
C PRO A 28 -8.60 -2.14 -12.16
N SER A 29 -9.88 -2.53 -12.13
CA SER A 29 -10.72 -2.41 -10.92
C SER A 29 -10.23 -3.26 -9.74
N ASP A 30 -9.34 -4.21 -9.99
CA ASP A 30 -8.70 -5.05 -8.98
C ASP A 30 -7.38 -4.46 -8.44
N THR A 31 -6.99 -3.24 -8.81
CA THR A 31 -5.87 -2.54 -8.17
C THR A 31 -6.27 -1.84 -6.88
N VAL A 32 -5.32 -1.78 -5.96
CA VAL A 32 -5.31 -0.94 -4.76
C VAL A 32 -4.18 0.08 -4.95
N PRO A 33 -4.48 1.38 -5.03
CA PRO A 33 -3.45 2.40 -5.16
C PRO A 33 -2.53 2.41 -3.94
N THR A 34 -1.23 2.60 -4.19
CA THR A 34 -0.22 2.67 -3.13
C THR A 34 -0.17 4.02 -2.44
N GLY A 35 -0.73 5.05 -3.09
CA GLY A 35 -0.60 6.45 -2.67
C GLY A 35 0.73 7.09 -3.03
N PHE A 36 1.60 6.38 -3.76
CA PHE A 36 2.80 6.93 -4.38
C PHE A 36 2.65 6.87 -5.91
N PRO A 37 2.35 8.00 -6.58
CA PRO A 37 2.08 8.00 -8.02
C PRO A 37 3.20 7.43 -8.89
N SER A 38 4.45 7.55 -8.45
CA SER A 38 5.61 6.95 -9.14
C SER A 38 5.59 5.42 -9.07
N VAL A 39 5.23 4.86 -7.92
CA VAL A 39 5.12 3.40 -7.71
C VAL A 39 3.90 2.85 -8.45
N ASP A 40 2.75 3.52 -8.34
CA ASP A 40 1.52 3.11 -9.03
C ASP A 40 1.73 3.05 -10.55
N ARG A 41 2.47 4.01 -11.12
CA ARG A 41 2.81 4.00 -12.55
C ARG A 41 3.63 2.77 -12.94
N ILE A 42 4.62 2.40 -12.13
CA ILE A 42 5.48 1.23 -12.40
C ILE A 42 4.68 -0.07 -12.30
N LEU A 43 3.72 -0.14 -11.38
CA LEU A 43 2.88 -1.31 -11.14
C LEU A 43 1.63 -1.37 -12.03
N GLY A 44 1.45 -0.43 -12.98
CA GLY A 44 0.28 -0.41 -13.85
C GLY A 44 -1.04 -0.10 -13.12
N GLY A 45 -0.99 0.87 -12.19
CA GLY A 45 -2.13 1.41 -11.45
C GLY A 45 -2.11 1.16 -9.94
N GLY A 46 -1.20 0.31 -9.44
CA GLY A 46 -1.07 0.00 -8.01
C GLY A 46 -0.92 -1.50 -7.74
N LEU A 47 -1.16 -1.93 -6.51
CA LEU A 47 -1.06 -3.33 -6.09
C LEU A 47 -2.31 -4.11 -6.54
N ARG A 48 -2.15 -5.26 -7.19
CA ARG A 48 -3.30 -6.09 -7.59
C ARG A 48 -3.83 -6.91 -6.42
N ARG A 49 -5.15 -7.02 -6.31
CA ARG A 49 -5.80 -7.94 -5.37
C ARG A 49 -5.43 -9.38 -5.73
N ARG A 50 -5.22 -10.19 -4.68
CA ARG A 50 -4.81 -11.61 -4.77
C ARG A 50 -3.35 -11.84 -5.20
N ASP A 51 -2.54 -10.79 -5.31
CA ASP A 51 -1.10 -10.93 -5.53
C ASP A 51 -0.32 -11.01 -4.21
N LEU A 52 0.81 -11.70 -4.25
CA LEU A 52 1.87 -11.60 -3.24
C LEU A 52 2.98 -10.71 -3.80
N VAL A 53 3.20 -9.57 -3.16
CA VAL A 53 4.25 -8.61 -3.55
C VAL A 53 5.36 -8.65 -2.50
N VAL A 54 6.62 -8.77 -2.96
CA VAL A 54 7.80 -8.80 -2.09
C VAL A 54 8.59 -7.52 -2.26
N LEU A 55 8.81 -6.79 -1.16
CA LEU A 55 9.68 -5.61 -1.11
C LEU A 55 11.08 -6.02 -0.63
N GLY A 56 12.00 -6.22 -1.57
CA GLY A 56 13.40 -6.57 -1.31
C GLY A 56 14.35 -5.36 -1.30
N GLY A 57 15.54 -5.54 -0.71
CA GLY A 57 16.60 -4.52 -0.67
C GLY A 57 17.54 -4.69 0.51
N ASP A 58 18.68 -4.01 0.48
CA ASP A 58 19.73 -4.10 1.51
C ASP A 58 19.31 -3.53 2.86
N VAL A 59 20.03 -3.88 3.93
CA VAL A 59 19.82 -3.29 5.26
C VAL A 59 19.99 -1.76 5.16
N GLY A 60 19.06 -1.01 5.77
CA GLY A 60 19.07 0.45 5.72
C GLY A 60 18.50 1.06 4.43
N SER A 61 18.11 0.28 3.41
CA SER A 61 17.56 0.81 2.15
C SER A 61 16.16 1.44 2.26
N GLY A 62 15.58 1.50 3.45
CA GLY A 62 14.27 2.12 3.69
C GLY A 62 13.06 1.21 3.50
N LYS A 63 13.21 -0.12 3.36
CA LYS A 63 12.09 -1.05 3.15
C LYS A 63 10.95 -0.89 4.15
N SER A 64 11.24 -0.91 5.45
CA SER A 64 10.22 -0.79 6.50
C SER A 64 9.56 0.60 6.50
N ALA A 65 10.32 1.64 6.16
CA ALA A 65 9.78 2.99 6.03
C ALA A 65 8.83 3.10 4.83
N LEU A 66 9.21 2.51 3.68
CA LEU A 66 8.33 2.44 2.51
C LEU A 66 7.09 1.61 2.79
N ALA A 67 7.21 0.43 3.39
CA ALA A 67 6.08 -0.42 3.76
C ALA A 67 5.09 0.30 4.69
N LEU A 68 5.59 1.00 5.71
CA LEU A 68 4.77 1.82 6.60
C LEU A 68 4.10 2.99 5.85
N GLY A 69 4.84 3.67 4.98
CA GLY A 69 4.30 4.73 4.13
C GLY A 69 3.16 4.23 3.24
N LEU A 70 3.34 3.09 2.58
CA LEU A 70 2.30 2.43 1.77
C LEU A 70 1.05 2.16 2.62
N ALA A 71 1.24 1.56 3.80
CA ALA A 71 0.13 1.27 4.71
C ALA A 71 -0.65 2.52 5.10
N LEU A 72 0.03 3.60 5.49
CA LEU A 72 -0.60 4.86 5.88
C LEU A 72 -1.34 5.52 4.72
N ARG A 73 -0.71 5.64 3.55
CA ARG A 73 -1.32 6.29 2.38
C ARG A 73 -2.51 5.49 1.84
N THR A 74 -2.41 4.16 1.78
CA THR A 74 -3.53 3.30 1.39
C THR A 74 -4.68 3.38 2.41
N ALA A 75 -4.38 3.44 3.71
CA ALA A 75 -5.39 3.64 4.76
C ALA A 75 -6.11 5.00 4.65
N GLN A 76 -5.38 6.09 4.36
CA GLN A 76 -5.95 7.43 4.15
C GLN A 76 -6.93 7.48 2.97
N GLN A 77 -6.82 6.58 2.00
CA GLN A 77 -7.74 6.45 0.88
C GLN A 77 -8.99 5.62 1.22
N GLY A 78 -9.17 5.23 2.49
CA GLY A 78 -10.33 4.45 2.95
C GLY A 78 -10.21 2.94 2.74
N THR A 79 -9.03 2.44 2.34
CA THR A 79 -8.79 1.00 2.24
C THR A 79 -8.30 0.44 3.57
N GLY A 80 -8.94 -0.61 4.08
CA GLY A 80 -8.47 -1.27 5.31
C GLY A 80 -7.09 -1.89 5.13
N VAL A 81 -6.16 -1.59 6.05
CA VAL A 81 -4.80 -2.11 6.05
C VAL A 81 -4.50 -2.79 7.38
N ALA A 82 -3.90 -3.97 7.33
CA ALA A 82 -3.29 -4.62 8.48
C ALA A 82 -1.77 -4.57 8.34
N LEU A 83 -1.08 -4.02 9.34
CA LEU A 83 0.37 -4.00 9.41
C LEU A 83 0.83 -4.95 10.52
N VAL A 84 1.66 -5.92 10.17
CA VAL A 84 2.27 -6.85 11.12
C VAL A 84 3.77 -6.66 11.08
N SER A 85 4.38 -6.44 12.24
CA SER A 85 5.82 -6.24 12.38
C SER A 85 6.42 -7.34 13.25
N GLY A 86 7.52 -7.92 12.77
CA GLY A 86 8.30 -8.92 13.51
C GLY A 86 9.59 -8.38 14.14
N GLU A 87 10.01 -7.15 13.81
CA GLU A 87 11.28 -6.58 14.31
C GLU A 87 11.11 -5.31 15.15
N MET A 88 10.08 -4.52 14.88
CA MET A 88 9.78 -3.30 15.64
C MET A 88 8.50 -3.50 16.45
N ASP A 89 8.53 -3.03 17.69
CA ASP A 89 7.35 -2.92 18.55
C ASP A 89 6.36 -1.85 18.03
N GLU A 90 5.17 -1.83 18.65
CA GLU A 90 4.10 -0.92 18.28
C GLU A 90 4.49 0.55 18.53
N GLU A 91 5.16 0.84 19.63
CA GLU A 91 5.58 2.21 19.98
C GLU A 91 6.54 2.80 18.93
N ARG A 92 7.58 2.06 18.52
CA ARG A 92 8.50 2.51 17.47
C ARG A 92 7.83 2.65 16.11
N LEU A 93 6.81 1.83 15.82
CA LEU A 93 6.02 1.99 14.60
C LEU A 93 5.18 3.26 14.65
N MET A 94 4.52 3.54 15.78
CA MET A 94 3.73 4.76 15.97
C MET A 94 4.58 6.02 15.88
N GLU A 95 5.77 6.04 16.50
CA GLU A 95 6.73 7.15 16.37
C GLU A 95 7.06 7.44 14.91
N ARG A 96 7.36 6.40 14.12
CA ARG A 96 7.68 6.53 12.69
C ARG A 96 6.48 6.98 11.89
N ALA A 97 5.29 6.48 12.19
CA ALA A 97 4.06 6.89 11.53
C ALA A 97 3.79 8.39 11.77
N LEU A 98 3.94 8.84 13.03
CA LEU A 98 3.83 10.25 13.39
C LEU A 98 4.89 11.10 12.69
N ALA A 99 6.14 10.62 12.62
CA ALA A 99 7.22 11.29 11.88
C ALA A 99 6.89 11.48 10.39
N ILE A 100 6.37 10.44 9.75
CA ILE A 100 5.98 10.45 8.33
C ILE A 100 4.85 11.44 8.07
N GLU A 101 3.82 11.47 8.93
CA GLU A 101 2.68 12.39 8.76
C GLU A 101 3.02 13.83 9.16
N GLY A 102 3.75 14.01 10.25
CA GLY A 102 4.21 15.31 10.72
C GLY A 102 5.32 15.92 9.84
N ARG A 103 5.93 15.14 8.96
CA ARG A 103 7.10 15.51 8.15
C ARG A 103 8.28 16.00 9.00
N VAL A 104 8.49 15.36 10.13
CA VAL A 104 9.57 15.65 11.08
C VAL A 104 10.53 14.46 11.14
N ALA A 105 11.82 14.71 11.39
CA ALA A 105 12.76 13.63 11.58
C ALA A 105 12.42 12.84 12.87
N VAL A 106 12.50 11.51 12.82
CA VAL A 106 12.16 10.67 13.99
C VAL A 106 13.06 10.98 15.20
N ASP A 107 14.31 11.39 14.95
CA ASP A 107 15.26 11.74 16.00
C ASP A 107 14.92 13.10 16.65
N GLU A 108 14.31 14.03 15.91
CA GLU A 108 13.81 15.30 16.46
C GLU A 108 12.60 15.08 17.34
N LEU A 109 11.69 14.19 16.93
CA LEU A 109 10.54 13.75 17.73
C LEU A 109 11.00 13.13 19.06
N ARG A 110 11.97 12.22 19.03
CA ARG A 110 12.51 11.58 20.24
C ARG A 110 13.30 12.53 21.12
N GLY A 111 14.02 13.47 20.51
CA GLY A 111 14.82 14.47 21.20
C GLY A 111 14.02 15.65 21.75
N ALA A 112 12.70 15.68 21.55
CA ALA A 112 11.83 16.83 21.85
C ALA A 112 12.35 18.16 21.26
N LYS A 113 13.03 18.10 20.11
CA LYS A 113 13.55 19.26 19.38
C LYS A 113 12.58 19.67 18.28
N LEU A 114 11.32 19.88 18.66
CA LEU A 114 10.31 20.36 17.73
C LEU A 114 10.40 21.89 17.74
N ASN A 115 10.64 22.48 16.57
CA ASN A 115 10.61 23.93 16.42
C ASN A 115 9.15 24.37 16.29
N ASP A 116 8.74 25.42 16.99
CA ASP A 116 7.39 26.00 16.95
C ASP A 116 7.08 26.80 15.67
N GLN A 117 7.76 26.49 14.55
CA GLN A 117 7.59 27.23 13.28
C GLN A 117 6.58 26.58 12.34
#